data_AF-A0A963NFA1-F1
#
_entry.id   AF-A0A963NFA1-F1
#
_cell.length_a   1.000
_cell.length_b   1.000
_cell.length_c   1.000
_cell.angle_alpha   90.00
_cell.angle_beta   90.00
_cell.angle_gamma   90.00
#
_symmetry.space_group_name_H-M   'P 1'
#
loop_
_entity.id
_entity.type
_entity.pdbx_description
1 polymer ?
#
loop_
_entity_poly.entity_id
_entity_poly.type
_entity_poly.pdbx_seq_one_letter_code
_entity_poly.pdbx_strand_id
1 'polypeptide(L)' 'NDPEKPMVTSGIRVGTPAMTTRGFKDEEARLTANLLADVLDNPRDEAHIAAVRAKVNALTARFPVYG' A
#
# COMPACT_ATOMS: atom_id res chain seq x y z
N ASN A 1 -6.79 -25.73 5.34
CA ASN A 1 -7.65 -25.08 6.34
C ASN A 1 -6.88 -23.94 6.95
N ASP A 2 -7.41 -22.73 6.84
CA ASP A 2 -6.91 -21.56 7.54
C ASP A 2 -7.19 -21.75 9.04
N PRO A 3 -6.17 -21.78 9.91
CA PRO A 3 -6.36 -22.02 11.35
C PRO A 3 -6.97 -20.82 12.07
N GLU A 4 -7.05 -19.65 11.42
CA GLU A 4 -7.52 -18.43 12.05
C GLU A 4 -9.05 -18.28 12.08
N LYS A 5 -9.54 -17.48 13.02
CA LYS A 5 -10.98 -17.22 13.19
C LYS A 5 -11.52 -16.45 11.98
N PRO A 6 -12.83 -16.55 11.63
CA PRO A 6 -13.40 -15.75 10.54
C PRO A 6 -13.18 -14.23 10.65
N MET A 7 -13.01 -13.73 11.88
CA MET A 7 -12.73 -12.31 12.17
C MET A 7 -11.24 -11.95 12.19
N VAL A 8 -10.35 -12.95 12.10
CA VAL A 8 -8.90 -12.81 11.96
C VAL A 8 -8.54 -13.46 10.63
N THR A 9 -8.57 -12.67 9.57
CA THR A 9 -8.33 -13.19 8.22
C THR A 9 -6.83 -13.41 7.98
N SER A 10 -6.46 -14.47 7.26
CA SER A 10 -5.06 -14.72 6.88
C SER A 10 -4.63 -14.06 5.55
N GLY A 11 -5.37 -13.05 5.07
CA GLY A 11 -5.05 -12.41 3.79
C GLY A 11 -5.70 -11.04 3.60
N ILE A 12 -5.20 -10.31 2.60
CA ILE A 12 -5.69 -8.98 2.20
C ILE A 12 -6.12 -9.00 0.73
N ARG A 13 -7.17 -8.24 0.40
CA ARG A 13 -7.63 -8.03 -0.98
C ARG A 13 -7.19 -6.65 -1.45
N VAL A 14 -6.51 -6.59 -2.58
CA VAL A 14 -6.00 -5.34 -3.18
C VAL A 14 -6.73 -5.05 -4.49
N GLY A 15 -7.02 -3.77 -4.75
CA GLY A 15 -7.70 -3.32 -5.97
C GLY A 15 -7.05 -2.05 -6.55
N THR A 16 -6.97 -1.99 -7.87
CA THR A 16 -6.37 -0.88 -8.63
C THR A 16 -7.28 0.31 -8.99
N PRO A 17 -8.64 0.23 -8.98
CA PRO A 17 -9.47 1.31 -9.53
C PRO A 17 -9.21 2.71 -8.97
N ALA A 18 -9.04 2.84 -7.65
CA ALA A 18 -8.83 4.14 -7.01
C ALA A 18 -7.48 4.78 -7.40
N MET A 19 -6.42 3.96 -7.48
CA MET A 19 -5.10 4.48 -7.85
C MET A 19 -5.01 4.83 -9.34
N THR A 20 -5.70 4.08 -10.21
CA THR A 20 -5.76 4.43 -11.64
C THR A 20 -6.58 5.69 -11.88
N THR A 21 -7.68 5.91 -11.13
CA THR A 21 -8.49 7.14 -11.23
C THR A 21 -7.69 8.39 -10.90
N ARG A 22 -6.78 8.34 -9.91
CA ARG A 22 -5.88 9.47 -9.59
C ARG A 22 -4.66 9.59 -10.50
N GLY A 23 -4.55 8.75 -11.54
CA GLY A 23 -3.52 8.88 -12.57
C GLY A 23 -2.32 7.95 -12.45
N PHE A 24 -2.29 6.99 -11.51
CA PHE A 24 -1.19 6.01 -11.45
C PHE A 24 -1.17 5.13 -12.71
N LYS A 25 0.04 4.81 -13.16
CA LYS A 25 0.32 3.85 -14.23
C LYS A 25 1.15 2.68 -13.66
N ASP A 26 1.68 1.87 -14.56
CA ASP A 26 2.37 0.62 -14.21
C ASP A 26 3.56 0.84 -13.26
N GLU A 27 4.30 1.94 -13.41
CA GLU A 27 5.44 2.24 -12.54
C GLU A 27 5.01 2.58 -11.12
N GLU A 28 3.99 3.44 -10.95
CA GLU A 28 3.46 3.78 -9.63
C GLU A 28 2.76 2.58 -8.97
N ALA A 29 2.13 1.71 -9.76
CA ALA A 29 1.55 0.47 -9.27
C ALA A 29 2.63 -0.47 -8.71
N ARG A 30 3.76 -0.65 -9.43
CA ARG A 30 4.90 -1.44 -8.94
C ARG A 30 5.49 -0.84 -7.68
N LEU A 31 5.69 0.49 -7.65
CA LEU A 31 6.19 1.17 -6.46
C LEU A 31 5.26 0.97 -5.26
N THR A 32 3.95 1.10 -5.47
CA THR A 32 2.95 0.87 -4.41
C THR A 32 3.00 -0.56 -3.89
N ALA A 33 3.16 -1.55 -4.77
CA ALA A 33 3.30 -2.96 -4.38
C ALA A 33 4.57 -3.21 -3.55
N ASN A 34 5.70 -2.59 -3.91
CA ASN A 34 6.94 -2.68 -3.12
C ASN A 34 6.78 -2.03 -1.73
N LEU A 35 6.16 -0.85 -1.66
CA LEU A 35 5.88 -0.19 -0.37
C LEU A 35 4.94 -1.00 0.52
N LEU A 36 3.99 -1.73 -0.07
CA LEU A 36 3.16 -2.69 0.65
C LEU A 36 3.98 -3.86 1.21
N ALA A 37 4.84 -4.46 0.36
CA ALA A 37 5.72 -5.56 0.77
C ALA A 37 6.68 -5.15 1.89
N ASP A 38 7.28 -3.96 1.79
CA ASP A 38 8.16 -3.39 2.82
C ASP A 38 7.49 -3.39 4.21
N VAL A 39 6.20 -3.05 4.28
CA VAL A 39 5.43 -3.04 5.55
C VAL A 39 5.06 -4.44 6.00
N LEU A 40 4.69 -5.33 5.07
CA LEU A 40 4.34 -6.71 5.40
C LEU A 40 5.53 -7.50 5.97
N ASP A 41 6.75 -7.20 5.52
CA ASP A 41 7.98 -7.84 6.01
C ASP A 41 8.35 -7.37 7.42
N ASN A 42 8.05 -6.11 7.77
CA ASN A 42 8.36 -5.52 9.09
C ASN A 42 7.14 -4.77 9.69
N PRO A 43 6.03 -5.47 10.01
CA PRO A 43 4.74 -4.84 10.30
C PRO A 43 4.66 -4.18 11.69
N ARG A 44 5.70 -4.30 12.51
CA ARG A 44 5.78 -3.76 13.88
C ARG A 44 6.93 -2.76 14.06
N ASP A 45 7.67 -2.46 13.01
CA ASP A 45 8.73 -1.46 13.05
C ASP A 45 8.13 -0.08 12.74
N GLU A 46 7.86 0.70 13.79
CA GLU A 46 7.25 2.02 13.67
C GLU A 46 8.09 3.01 12.87
N ALA A 47 9.42 2.94 12.98
CA ALA A 47 10.32 3.82 12.26
C ALA A 47 10.29 3.50 10.76
N HIS A 48 10.30 2.22 10.41
CA HIS A 48 10.16 1.77 9.03
C HIS A 48 8.79 2.14 8.44
N ILE A 49 7.70 1.94 9.19
CA ILE A 49 6.35 2.35 8.78
C ILE A 49 6.28 3.87 8.53
N ALA A 50 6.93 4.68 9.39
CA ALA A 50 7.00 6.13 9.19
C ALA A 50 7.77 6.50 7.91
N ALA A 51 8.86 5.79 7.60
CA ALA A 51 9.61 5.98 6.37
C ALA A 51 8.80 5.60 5.12
N VAL A 52 8.09 4.47 5.14
CA VAL A 52 7.18 4.08 4.05
C VAL A 52 6.07 5.11 3.87
N ARG A 53 5.47 5.60 4.96
CA ARG A 53 4.45 6.66 4.92
C ARG A 53 4.96 7.93 4.22
N ALA A 54 6.20 8.34 4.49
CA ALA A 54 6.81 9.49 3.82
C ALA A 54 6.94 9.27 2.30
N LYS A 55 7.36 8.07 1.87
CA LYS A 55 7.43 7.70 0.44
C LYS A 55 6.04 7.72 -0.22
N VAL A 56 5.02 7.20 0.45
CA VAL A 56 3.62 7.24 -0.03
C VAL A 56 3.13 8.68 -0.18
N ASN A 57 3.40 9.56 0.79
CA ASN A 57 3.03 10.97 0.71
C ASN A 57 3.70 11.68 -0.47
N ALA A 58 5.00 11.45 -0.68
CA ALA A 58 5.73 12.00 -1.83
C ALA A 58 5.16 11.51 -3.17
N LEU A 59 4.81 10.22 -3.27
CA LEU A 59 4.18 9.66 -4.46
C LEU A 59 2.81 10.28 -4.71
N THR A 60 1.94 10.30 -3.70
CA THR A 60 0.56 10.77 -3.83
C THR A 60 0.43 12.27 -4.07
N ALA A 61 1.39 13.08 -3.59
CA ALA A 61 1.45 14.52 -3.88
C ALA A 61 1.62 14.83 -5.37
N ARG A 62 2.23 13.93 -6.15
CA ARG A 62 2.39 14.06 -7.61
C ARG A 62 1.09 13.76 -8.38
N PHE A 63 0.11 13.16 -7.72
CA PHE A 63 -1.12 12.63 -8.32
C PHE A 63 -2.33 13.01 -7.44
N PRO A 64 -2.71 14.30 -7.41
CA PRO A 64 -3.86 14.76 -6.64
C PRO A 64 -5.15 14.08 -7.14
N VAL A 65 -6.06 13.76 -6.22
CA VAL A 65 -7.35 13.10 -6.56
C VAL A 65 -8.32 14.11 -7.19
N TYR A 66 -8.26 15.36 -6.72
CA TYR A 66 -9.04 16.47 -7.23
C TYR A 66 -8.06 17.58 -7.58
N GLY A 67 -8.10 18.01 -8.84
CA GLY A 67 -7.33 19.11 -9.40
C GLY A 67 -8.19 19.83 -10.43
#